data_AF-A0A2U1B2J2-F1
#
_entry.id   AF-A0A2U1B2J2-F1
#
_cell.length_a   1.000
_cell.length_b   1.000
_cell.length_c   1.000
_cell.angle_alpha   90.00
_cell.angle_beta   90.00
_cell.angle_gamma   90.00
#
_symmetry.space_group_name_H-M   'P 1'
#
loop_
_entity.id
_entity.type
_entity.pdbx_description
1 polymer ?
#
loop_
_entity_poly.entity_id
_entity_poly.type
_entity_poly.pdbx_seq_one_letter_code
_entity_poly.pdbx_strand_id
1 'polypeptide(L)'
;MLQNPLDVDPTVDVILKVCSGIFWSLTYLLILRRGFVDKTYGMPVVALCANLSWEFIFSFVHPHSKPQLYIDYAWLALDVGILIQYLRYGRKEFPEHLPGRLFYPAFLLTLLLSFLFILLMSREFDDLNGVYAAFSQNLLMSVLFIHLLLRRNSHAGQSLYIALCKMVGTVFPSVLLYLYFPGSNFLILLYVSIFVFDMVYLLLLYFKIRAAGISPWARV
;
A
#
# COMPACT_ATOMS: atom_id res chain seq x y z
N MET A 1 -10.68 11.37 -16.73
CA MET A 1 -11.57 10.18 -16.92
C MET A 1 -12.68 10.07 -15.88
N LEU A 2 -12.46 10.48 -14.63
CA LEU A 2 -13.52 10.55 -13.62
C LEU A 2 -14.19 11.92 -13.70
N GLN A 3 -15.34 12.01 -14.37
CA GLN A 3 -16.08 13.26 -14.56
C GLN A 3 -17.45 13.17 -13.89
N ASN A 4 -17.97 14.32 -13.46
CA ASN A 4 -19.29 14.48 -12.85
C ASN A 4 -19.48 13.60 -11.60
N PRO A 5 -18.67 13.80 -10.53
CA PRO A 5 -18.90 13.13 -9.26
C PRO A 5 -20.31 13.43 -8.74
N LEU A 6 -20.96 12.43 -8.17
CA LEU A 6 -22.20 12.65 -7.42
C LEU A 6 -21.91 13.42 -6.13
N ASP A 7 -22.90 14.17 -5.67
CA ASP A 7 -22.81 14.87 -4.39
C ASP A 7 -22.79 13.86 -3.23
N VAL A 8 -21.71 13.91 -2.45
CA VAL A 8 -21.53 13.12 -1.23
C VAL A 8 -21.58 14.08 -0.04
N ASP A 9 -22.29 13.68 1.01
CA ASP A 9 -22.35 14.46 2.24
C ASP A 9 -20.92 14.80 2.74
N PRO A 10 -20.60 16.09 3.00
CA PRO A 10 -19.25 16.50 3.39
C PRO A 10 -18.74 15.84 4.68
N THR A 11 -19.65 15.50 5.60
CA THR A 11 -19.30 14.83 6.85
C THR A 11 -18.93 13.38 6.58
N VAL A 12 -19.69 12.68 5.74
CA VAL A 12 -19.37 11.32 5.28
C VAL A 12 -18.04 11.29 4.53
N ASP A 13 -17.77 12.25 3.64
CA ASP A 13 -16.51 12.36 2.91
C ASP A 13 -15.31 12.45 3.88
N VAL A 14 -15.36 13.40 4.81
CA VAL A 14 -14.28 13.60 5.80
C VAL A 14 -14.10 12.37 6.69
N ILE A 15 -15.17 11.76 7.17
CA ILE A 15 -15.10 10.55 8.01
C ILE A 15 -14.39 9.42 7.26
N LEU A 16 -14.79 9.13 6.01
CA LEU A 16 -14.20 8.04 5.23
C LEU A 16 -12.71 8.30 4.93
N LYS A 17 -12.35 9.54 4.56
CA LYS A 17 -10.93 9.93 4.35
C LYS A 17 -10.10 9.78 5.62
N VAL A 18 -10.58 10.27 6.75
CA VAL A 18 -9.86 10.19 8.04
C VAL A 18 -9.73 8.76 8.52
N CYS A 19 -10.78 7.94 8.42
CA CYS A 19 -10.72 6.52 8.76
C CYS A 19 -9.70 5.78 7.89
N SER A 20 -9.69 6.01 6.57
CA SER A 20 -8.66 5.51 5.67
C SER A 20 -7.26 5.91 6.15
N GLY A 21 -7.06 7.20 6.40
CA GLY A 21 -5.82 7.79 6.92
C GLY A 21 -5.30 7.08 8.17
N ILE A 22 -6.17 6.85 9.15
CA ILE A 22 -5.84 6.19 10.41
C ILE A 22 -5.43 4.74 10.17
N PHE A 23 -6.24 3.95 9.45
CA PHE A 23 -5.98 2.53 9.27
C PHE A 23 -4.73 2.25 8.42
N TRP A 24 -4.46 3.04 7.40
CA TRP A 24 -3.20 2.94 6.64
C TRP A 24 -1.99 3.41 7.44
N SER A 25 -2.13 4.47 8.24
CA SER A 25 -1.06 4.88 9.16
C SER A 25 -0.73 3.78 10.16
N LEU A 26 -1.76 3.11 10.73
CA LEU A 26 -1.57 1.94 11.59
C LEU A 26 -0.89 0.79 10.84
N THR A 27 -1.27 0.55 9.58
CA THR A 27 -0.62 -0.46 8.72
C THR A 27 0.88 -0.20 8.60
N TYR A 28 1.27 1.04 8.29
CA TYR A 28 2.67 1.43 8.15
C TYR A 28 3.44 1.34 9.47
N LEU A 29 2.84 1.80 10.58
CA LEU A 29 3.44 1.69 11.92
C LEU A 29 3.66 0.23 12.33
N LEU A 30 2.71 -0.65 12.03
CA LEU A 30 2.85 -2.08 12.29
C LEU A 30 3.91 -2.72 11.38
N ILE A 31 3.98 -2.35 10.10
CA ILE A 31 5.06 -2.79 9.19
C ILE A 31 6.43 -2.38 9.76
N LEU A 32 6.58 -1.12 10.18
CA LEU A 32 7.79 -0.62 10.82
C LEU A 32 8.16 -1.44 12.05
N ARG A 33 7.22 -1.58 12.99
CA ARG A 33 7.41 -2.38 14.21
C ARG A 33 7.85 -3.80 13.89
N ARG A 34 7.12 -4.48 13.00
CA ARG A 34 7.40 -5.87 12.63
C ARG A 34 8.73 -6.04 11.94
N GLY A 35 9.09 -5.16 11.03
CA GLY A 35 10.38 -5.27 10.37
C GLY A 35 11.58 -4.99 11.29
N PHE A 36 11.45 -4.12 12.31
CA PHE A 36 12.49 -3.97 13.32
C PHE A 36 12.60 -5.20 14.23
N VAL A 37 11.48 -5.74 14.70
CA VAL A 37 11.45 -6.93 15.57
C VAL A 37 11.98 -8.16 14.84
N ASP A 38 11.50 -8.41 13.62
CA ASP A 38 11.87 -9.58 12.81
C ASP A 38 13.17 -9.36 12.01
N LYS A 39 13.78 -8.16 12.08
CA LYS A 39 14.99 -7.76 11.33
C LYS A 39 14.91 -8.02 9.81
N THR A 40 13.74 -7.76 9.24
CA THR A 40 13.43 -7.86 7.81
C THR A 40 12.58 -6.67 7.37
N TYR A 41 12.23 -6.58 6.09
CA TYR A 41 11.26 -5.62 5.58
C TYR A 41 9.87 -6.26 5.52
N GLY A 42 8.84 -5.48 5.87
CA GLY A 42 7.44 -5.93 5.88
C GLY A 42 6.64 -5.60 4.63
N MET A 43 7.09 -4.64 3.81
CA MET A 43 6.41 -4.21 2.58
C MET A 43 7.20 -4.62 1.32
N PRO A 44 6.58 -5.24 0.31
CA PRO A 44 7.23 -5.54 -0.96
C PRO A 44 7.81 -4.28 -1.63
N VAL A 45 9.03 -4.37 -2.19
CA VAL A 45 9.76 -3.20 -2.71
C VAL A 45 9.01 -2.44 -3.80
N VAL A 46 8.34 -3.13 -4.72
CA VAL A 46 7.61 -2.46 -5.81
C VAL A 46 6.43 -1.67 -5.25
N ALA A 47 5.74 -2.21 -4.24
CA ALA A 47 4.65 -1.51 -3.56
C ALA A 47 5.15 -0.28 -2.79
N LEU A 48 6.28 -0.41 -2.08
CA LEU A 48 6.93 0.71 -1.40
C LEU A 48 7.34 1.83 -2.37
N CYS A 49 7.94 1.47 -3.51
CA CYS A 49 8.32 2.42 -4.54
C CYS A 49 7.09 3.15 -5.12
N ALA A 50 5.99 2.43 -5.32
CA ALA A 50 4.75 3.00 -5.81
C ALA A 50 4.12 3.96 -4.79
N ASN A 51 4.03 3.57 -3.52
CA ASN A 51 3.50 4.43 -2.46
C ASN A 51 4.31 5.70 -2.28
N LEU A 52 5.64 5.59 -2.11
CA LEU A 52 6.55 6.76 -2.02
C LEU A 52 6.34 7.72 -3.20
N SER A 53 6.18 7.17 -4.39
CA SER A 53 5.96 7.95 -5.62
C SER A 53 4.60 8.65 -5.60
N TRP A 54 3.54 7.92 -5.27
CA TRP A 54 2.18 8.44 -5.19
C TRP A 54 2.08 9.54 -4.13
N GLU A 55 2.51 9.25 -2.91
CA GLU A 55 2.46 10.17 -1.77
C GLU A 55 3.29 11.43 -2.04
N PHE A 56 4.45 11.32 -2.70
CA PHE A 56 5.22 12.49 -3.11
C PHE A 56 4.51 13.31 -4.19
N ILE A 57 4.01 12.66 -5.25
CA ILE A 57 3.33 13.36 -6.36
C ILE A 57 2.12 14.12 -5.84
N PHE A 58 1.28 13.48 -5.03
CA PHE A 58 0.04 14.08 -4.52
C PHE A 58 0.22 14.94 -3.27
N SER A 59 1.45 15.03 -2.74
CA SER A 59 1.85 16.03 -1.74
C SER A 59 2.46 17.28 -2.35
N PHE A 60 3.27 17.16 -3.41
CA PHE A 60 4.14 18.25 -3.89
C PHE A 60 3.95 18.66 -5.35
N VAL A 61 3.58 17.73 -6.24
CA VAL A 61 3.48 17.99 -7.68
C VAL A 61 2.03 18.34 -8.08
N HIS A 62 1.10 17.53 -7.60
CA HIS A 62 -0.35 17.68 -7.76
C HIS A 62 -1.02 17.60 -6.38
N PRO A 63 -0.79 18.60 -5.51
CA PRO A 63 -1.17 18.54 -4.10
C PRO A 63 -2.68 18.31 -3.95
N HIS A 64 -3.05 17.31 -3.16
CA HIS A 64 -4.44 17.05 -2.81
C HIS A 64 -5.05 18.20 -2.00
N SER A 65 -6.38 18.26 -1.99
CA SER A 65 -7.11 19.17 -1.13
C SER A 65 -7.06 18.72 0.33
N LYS A 66 -7.22 19.66 1.26
CA LYS A 66 -7.34 19.34 2.70
C LYS A 66 -8.67 18.62 2.94
N PRO A 67 -8.73 17.60 3.83
CA PRO A 67 -7.70 17.17 4.77
C PRO A 67 -6.70 16.13 4.24
N GLN A 68 -6.93 15.57 3.05
CA GLN A 68 -6.12 14.48 2.48
C GLN A 68 -4.64 14.82 2.40
N LEU A 69 -4.30 16.07 2.02
CA LEU A 69 -2.92 16.54 1.96
C LEU A 69 -2.10 16.30 3.24
N TYR A 70 -2.72 16.45 4.42
CA TYR A 70 -2.02 16.21 5.70
C TYR A 70 -1.80 14.73 5.96
N ILE A 71 -2.71 13.88 5.48
CA ILE A 71 -2.59 12.43 5.53
C ILE A 71 -1.45 11.99 4.62
N ASP A 72 -1.35 12.54 3.41
CA ASP A 72 -0.30 12.21 2.45
C ASP A 72 1.09 12.55 2.99
N TYR A 73 1.25 13.70 3.64
CA TYR A 73 2.52 14.04 4.30
C TYR A 73 2.88 13.07 5.43
N ALA A 74 1.89 12.65 6.23
CA ALA A 74 2.11 11.70 7.31
C ALA A 74 2.48 10.30 6.77
N TRP A 75 1.78 9.85 5.74
CA TRP A 75 2.07 8.62 5.03
C TRP A 75 3.48 8.64 4.42
N LEU A 76 3.84 9.72 3.72
CA LEU A 76 5.18 9.86 3.12
C LEU A 76 6.29 9.76 4.15
N ALA A 77 6.10 10.37 5.32
CA ALA A 77 7.07 10.28 6.42
C ALA A 77 7.22 8.83 6.94
N LEU A 78 6.11 8.09 7.06
CA LEU A 78 6.12 6.68 7.48
C LEU A 78 6.79 5.79 6.42
N ASP A 79 6.50 6.04 5.15
CA ASP A 79 7.08 5.31 4.02
C ASP A 79 8.58 5.55 3.87
N VAL A 80 9.08 6.76 4.16
CA VAL A 80 10.52 7.01 4.30
C VAL A 80 11.12 6.13 5.42
N GLY A 81 10.40 5.93 6.52
CA GLY A 81 10.80 4.97 7.56
C GLY A 81 10.87 3.53 7.03
N ILE A 82 9.86 3.10 6.26
CA ILE A 82 9.80 1.75 5.66
C ILE A 82 10.91 1.58 4.62
N LEU A 83 11.24 2.64 3.88
CA LEU A 83 12.37 2.69 2.97
C LEU A 83 13.70 2.46 3.69
N ILE A 84 13.94 3.17 4.79
CA ILE A 84 15.16 2.96 5.59
C ILE A 84 15.23 1.51 6.08
N GLN A 85 14.11 0.94 6.51
CA GLN A 85 14.02 -0.46 6.90
C GLN A 85 14.34 -1.43 5.74
N TYR A 86 13.78 -1.18 4.55
CA TYR A 86 14.06 -1.95 3.34
C TYR A 86 15.54 -1.87 2.93
N LEU A 87 16.13 -0.68 2.91
CA LEU A 87 17.55 -0.52 2.57
C LEU A 87 18.48 -1.19 3.60
N ARG A 88 18.07 -1.24 4.88
CA ARG A 88 18.82 -1.90 5.95
C ARG A 88 18.73 -3.42 5.90
N TYR A 89 17.55 -3.99 5.67
CA TYR A 89 17.34 -5.44 5.79
C TYR A 89 17.16 -6.17 4.44
N GLY A 90 16.68 -5.49 3.40
CA GLY A 90 16.32 -6.07 2.10
C GLY A 90 17.50 -6.62 1.31
N ARG A 91 18.71 -6.10 1.52
CA ARG A 91 19.91 -6.60 0.83
C ARG A 91 20.19 -8.08 1.09
N LYS A 92 19.80 -8.59 2.26
CA LYS A 92 19.96 -10.01 2.64
C LYS A 92 19.02 -10.95 1.87
N GLU A 93 17.91 -10.44 1.37
CA GLU A 93 16.91 -11.20 0.60
C GLU A 93 17.02 -10.94 -0.91
N PHE A 94 18.06 -10.21 -1.34
CA PHE A 94 18.36 -10.04 -2.75
C PHE A 94 18.76 -11.39 -3.37
N PRO A 95 18.32 -11.72 -4.60
CA PRO A 95 18.56 -13.04 -5.16
C PRO A 95 20.04 -13.39 -5.24
N GLU A 96 20.44 -14.54 -4.67
CA GLU A 96 21.85 -14.97 -4.57
C GLU A 96 22.49 -15.22 -5.95
N HIS A 97 21.68 -15.54 -6.96
CA HIS A 97 22.14 -15.72 -8.34
C HIS A 97 22.44 -14.41 -9.07
N LEU A 98 22.12 -13.25 -8.47
CA LEU A 98 22.42 -11.93 -9.03
C LEU A 98 23.57 -11.26 -8.28
N PRO A 99 24.42 -10.47 -8.97
CA PRO A 99 25.45 -9.69 -8.30
C PRO A 99 24.84 -8.73 -7.26
N GLY A 100 25.25 -8.82 -6.00
CA GLY A 100 24.70 -7.99 -4.91
C GLY A 100 24.86 -6.47 -5.12
N ARG A 101 25.76 -6.04 -6.01
CA ARG A 101 25.89 -4.64 -6.47
C ARG A 101 24.66 -4.12 -7.22
N LEU A 102 23.82 -5.01 -7.75
CA LEU A 102 22.59 -4.66 -8.46
C LEU A 102 21.43 -4.28 -7.52
N PHE A 103 21.56 -4.50 -6.21
CA PHE A 103 20.51 -4.18 -5.24
C PHE A 103 20.05 -2.72 -5.33
N TYR A 104 20.99 -1.76 -5.22
CA TYR A 104 20.66 -0.34 -5.27
C TYR A 104 20.23 0.13 -6.67
N PRO A 105 20.92 -0.24 -7.78
CA PRO A 105 20.44 0.09 -9.12
C PRO A 105 19.02 -0.45 -9.42
N ALA A 106 18.72 -1.69 -9.04
CA ALA A 106 17.40 -2.27 -9.24
C ALA A 106 16.32 -1.53 -8.43
N PHE A 107 16.63 -1.21 -7.16
CA PHE A 107 15.75 -0.39 -6.34
C PHE A 107 15.52 1.01 -6.94
N LEU A 108 16.57 1.73 -7.31
CA LEU A 108 16.49 3.07 -7.89
C LEU A 108 15.72 3.08 -9.20
N LEU A 109 15.96 2.08 -10.07
CA LEU A 109 15.20 1.93 -11.30
C LEU A 109 13.72 1.67 -11.02
N THR A 110 13.41 0.81 -10.04
CA THR A 110 12.02 0.53 -9.64
C THR A 110 11.33 1.78 -9.10
N LEU A 111 12.02 2.57 -8.27
CA LEU A 111 11.50 3.83 -7.74
C LEU A 111 11.26 4.85 -8.85
N LEU A 112 12.25 5.06 -9.72
CA LEU A 112 12.15 6.00 -10.83
C LEU A 112 11.01 5.63 -11.78
N LEU A 113 10.89 4.35 -12.16
CA LEU A 113 9.83 3.91 -13.05
C LEU A 113 8.46 4.02 -12.36
N SER A 114 8.34 3.65 -11.08
CA SER A 114 7.08 3.83 -10.34
C SER A 114 6.64 5.30 -10.34
N PHE A 115 7.58 6.22 -10.10
CA PHE A 115 7.33 7.66 -10.14
C PHE A 115 6.86 8.13 -11.52
N LEU A 116 7.59 7.76 -12.58
CA LEU A 116 7.26 8.14 -13.95
C LEU A 116 5.91 7.57 -14.39
N PHE A 117 5.65 6.29 -14.09
CA PHE A 117 4.36 5.66 -14.41
C PHE A 117 3.20 6.37 -13.73
N ILE A 118 3.29 6.63 -12.43
CA ILE A 118 2.20 7.30 -11.69
C ILE A 118 2.02 8.74 -12.21
N LEU A 119 3.11 9.49 -12.41
CA LEU A 119 3.04 10.87 -12.90
C LEU A 119 2.43 10.96 -14.30
N LEU A 120 2.90 10.14 -15.23
CA LEU A 120 2.43 10.17 -16.62
C LEU A 120 1.02 9.60 -16.74
N MET A 121 0.67 8.54 -15.99
CA MET A 121 -0.68 7.99 -15.94
C MET A 121 -1.69 9.04 -15.42
N SER A 122 -1.33 9.78 -14.36
CA SER A 122 -2.21 10.80 -13.79
C SER A 122 -2.51 11.93 -14.77
N ARG A 123 -1.55 12.26 -15.64
CA ARG A 123 -1.73 13.27 -16.71
C ARG A 123 -2.50 12.72 -17.90
N GLU A 124 -2.15 11.52 -18.36
CA GLU A 124 -2.79 10.87 -19.51
C GLU A 124 -4.28 10.63 -19.26
N PHE A 125 -4.63 10.19 -18.05
CA PHE A 125 -6.02 9.89 -17.70
C PHE A 125 -6.80 11.10 -17.19
N ASP A 126 -6.17 12.28 -17.13
CA ASP A 126 -6.73 13.48 -16.51
C ASP A 126 -7.31 13.14 -15.11
N ASP A 127 -6.47 12.51 -14.30
CA ASP A 127 -6.76 12.03 -12.95
C ASP A 127 -5.74 12.64 -11.99
N LEU A 128 -5.83 13.96 -11.81
CA LEU A 128 -4.92 14.73 -10.96
C LEU A 128 -5.13 14.46 -9.46
N ASN A 129 -6.17 13.70 -9.09
CA ASN A 129 -6.34 13.17 -7.74
C ASN A 129 -5.69 11.78 -7.58
N GLY A 130 -5.17 11.18 -8.64
CA GLY A 130 -4.41 9.94 -8.57
C GLY A 130 -5.23 8.72 -8.17
N VAL A 131 -6.54 8.73 -8.40
CA VAL A 131 -7.44 7.65 -8.00
C VAL A 131 -7.07 6.33 -8.67
N TYR A 132 -6.93 6.32 -10.00
CA TYR A 132 -6.60 5.11 -10.74
C TYR A 132 -5.21 4.60 -10.38
N ALA A 133 -4.26 5.51 -10.18
CA ALA A 133 -2.94 5.14 -9.70
C ALA A 133 -3.00 4.51 -8.31
N ALA A 134 -3.76 5.11 -7.37
CA ALA A 134 -3.93 4.63 -5.99
C ALA A 134 -4.51 3.21 -5.94
N PHE A 135 -5.59 2.95 -6.65
CA PHE A 135 -6.24 1.64 -6.63
C PHE A 135 -5.47 0.59 -7.43
N SER A 136 -4.85 0.97 -8.55
CA SER A 136 -4.04 0.03 -9.34
C SER A 136 -2.79 -0.41 -8.57
N GLN A 137 -2.08 0.52 -7.93
CA GLN A 137 -0.93 0.17 -7.10
C GLN A 137 -1.32 -0.61 -5.83
N ASN A 138 -2.50 -0.36 -5.26
CA ASN A 138 -2.99 -1.11 -4.10
C ASN A 138 -3.36 -2.55 -4.48
N LEU A 139 -3.94 -2.77 -5.67
CA LEU A 139 -4.14 -4.13 -6.20
C LEU A 139 -2.80 -4.85 -6.37
N LEU A 140 -1.83 -4.19 -7.01
CA LEU A 140 -0.47 -4.70 -7.15
C LEU A 140 0.13 -5.04 -5.78
N MET A 141 0.02 -4.14 -4.80
CA MET A 141 0.48 -4.35 -3.43
C MET A 141 -0.15 -5.59 -2.80
N SER A 142 -1.47 -5.74 -2.91
CA SER A 142 -2.22 -6.87 -2.33
C SER A 142 -1.68 -8.22 -2.85
N VAL A 143 -1.43 -8.31 -4.16
CA VAL A 143 -0.81 -9.49 -4.78
C VAL A 143 0.63 -9.68 -4.30
N LEU A 144 1.41 -8.60 -4.20
CA LEU A 144 2.81 -8.67 -3.78
C LEU A 144 2.99 -9.07 -2.31
N PHE A 145 2.05 -8.74 -1.42
CA PHE A 145 2.07 -9.21 -0.03
C PHE A 145 1.91 -10.73 0.06
N ILE A 146 1.02 -11.31 -0.76
CA ILE A 146 0.89 -12.76 -0.91
C ILE A 146 2.20 -13.35 -1.44
N HIS A 147 2.74 -12.77 -2.51
CA HIS A 147 4.01 -13.24 -3.08
C HIS A 147 5.15 -13.19 -2.07
N LEU A 148 5.25 -12.13 -1.26
CA LEU A 148 6.24 -11.99 -0.21
C LEU A 148 6.11 -13.11 0.83
N LEU A 149 4.88 -13.40 1.29
CA LEU A 149 4.60 -14.48 2.23
C LEU A 149 5.01 -15.85 1.67
N LEU A 150 4.62 -16.14 0.43
CA LEU A 150 4.90 -17.42 -0.22
C LEU A 150 6.39 -17.60 -0.52
N ARG A 151 7.05 -16.58 -1.09
CA ARG A 151 8.49 -16.61 -1.42
C ARG A 151 9.33 -16.75 -0.17
N ARG A 152 9.02 -15.98 0.89
CA ARG A 152 9.75 -16.04 2.16
C ARG A 152 9.46 -17.33 2.93
N ASN A 153 8.32 -17.98 2.63
CA ASN A 153 7.82 -19.15 3.34
C ASN A 153 7.84 -18.97 4.87
N SER A 154 7.61 -17.75 5.33
CA SER A 154 7.68 -17.34 6.74
C SER A 154 6.80 -16.12 6.97
N HIS A 155 6.27 -16.00 8.17
CA HIS A 155 5.45 -14.86 8.60
C HIS A 155 6.30 -13.65 9.07
N ALA A 156 7.63 -13.73 8.97
CA ALA A 156 8.54 -12.66 9.38
C ALA A 156 8.26 -11.37 8.60
N GLY A 157 8.29 -10.23 9.29
CA GLY A 157 7.97 -8.91 8.74
C GLY A 157 6.48 -8.65 8.55
N GLN A 158 5.62 -9.62 8.85
CA GLN A 158 4.18 -9.56 8.61
C GLN A 158 3.39 -9.88 9.89
N SER A 159 2.13 -9.47 9.94
CA SER A 159 1.20 -9.80 11.02
C SER A 159 -0.25 -9.71 10.55
N LEU A 160 -1.17 -10.37 11.27
CA LEU A 160 -2.60 -10.24 10.98
C LEU A 160 -3.11 -8.83 11.21
N TYR A 161 -2.52 -8.06 12.13
CA TYR A 161 -2.88 -6.67 12.33
C TYR A 161 -2.54 -5.83 11.09
N ILE A 162 -1.38 -6.06 10.44
CA ILE A 162 -1.04 -5.41 9.16
C ILE A 162 -2.09 -5.76 8.10
N ALA A 163 -2.40 -7.06 7.95
CA ALA A 163 -3.37 -7.53 6.94
C ALA A 163 -4.77 -6.94 7.16
N LEU A 164 -5.27 -6.93 8.40
CA LEU A 164 -6.59 -6.38 8.74
C LEU A 164 -6.62 -4.85 8.57
N CYS A 165 -5.61 -4.14 9.08
CA CYS A 165 -5.58 -2.69 8.98
C CYS A 165 -5.49 -2.23 7.52
N LYS A 166 -4.68 -2.90 6.69
CA LYS A 166 -4.59 -2.62 5.25
C LYS A 166 -5.94 -2.81 4.55
N MET A 167 -6.57 -3.96 4.81
CA MET A 167 -7.85 -4.32 4.19
C MET A 167 -8.94 -3.31 4.57
N VAL A 168 -9.10 -3.04 5.87
CA VAL A 168 -10.09 -2.07 6.37
C VAL A 168 -9.78 -0.65 5.91
N GLY A 169 -8.51 -0.26 5.90
CA GLY A 169 -8.05 1.04 5.38
C GLY A 169 -8.40 1.25 3.91
N THR A 170 -8.47 0.18 3.11
CA THR A 170 -8.87 0.25 1.69
C THR A 170 -10.39 0.26 1.49
N VAL A 171 -11.17 -0.31 2.41
CA VAL A 171 -12.64 -0.31 2.32
C VAL A 171 -13.19 1.12 2.34
N PHE A 172 -12.68 1.99 3.22
CA PHE A 172 -13.16 3.38 3.32
C PHE A 172 -13.04 4.18 2.02
N PRO A 173 -11.88 4.27 1.35
CA PRO A 173 -11.77 4.98 0.07
C PRO A 173 -12.53 4.25 -1.05
N SER A 174 -12.67 2.92 -1.00
CA SER A 174 -13.48 2.18 -1.97
C SER A 174 -14.96 2.58 -1.88
N VAL A 175 -15.51 2.66 -0.65
CA VAL A 175 -16.88 3.13 -0.41
C VAL A 175 -17.02 4.58 -0.85
N LEU A 176 -16.10 5.46 -0.45
CA LEU A 176 -16.14 6.88 -0.79
C LEU A 176 -16.17 7.10 -2.31
N LEU A 177 -15.29 6.44 -3.04
CA LEU A 177 -15.23 6.61 -4.50
C LEU A 177 -16.37 5.89 -5.23
N TYR A 178 -16.93 4.83 -4.66
CA TYR A 178 -18.20 4.28 -5.15
C TYR A 178 -19.34 5.28 -5.00
N LEU A 179 -19.40 6.04 -3.89
CA LEU A 179 -20.42 7.08 -3.71
C LEU A 179 -20.25 8.22 -4.74
N TYR A 180 -19.01 8.63 -5.03
CA TYR A 180 -18.76 9.64 -6.06
C TYR A 180 -19.01 9.13 -7.49
N PHE A 181 -18.60 7.90 -7.79
CA PHE A 181 -18.56 7.36 -9.16
C PHE A 181 -19.14 5.94 -9.24
N PRO A 182 -20.43 5.72 -8.91
CA PRO A 182 -21.01 4.38 -8.84
C PRO A 182 -21.06 3.68 -10.21
N GLY A 183 -21.00 4.44 -11.31
CA GLY A 183 -20.97 3.90 -12.68
C GLY A 183 -19.59 3.43 -13.15
N SER A 184 -18.52 3.60 -12.36
CA SER A 184 -17.17 3.22 -12.78
C SER A 184 -16.91 1.73 -12.57
N ASN A 185 -17.24 0.92 -13.58
CA ASN A 185 -17.05 -0.54 -13.54
C ASN A 185 -15.59 -0.95 -13.28
N PHE A 186 -14.62 -0.19 -13.81
CA PHE A 186 -13.21 -0.49 -13.59
C PHE A 186 -12.80 -0.28 -12.13
N LEU A 187 -13.29 0.80 -11.50
CA LEU A 187 -13.06 1.05 -10.08
C LEU A 187 -13.71 -0.04 -9.21
N ILE A 188 -14.94 -0.45 -9.51
CA ILE A 188 -15.61 -1.56 -8.82
C ILE A 188 -14.78 -2.84 -8.93
N LEU A 189 -14.27 -3.17 -10.12
CA LEU A 189 -13.40 -4.32 -10.32
C LEU A 189 -12.12 -4.23 -9.46
N LEU A 190 -11.49 -3.05 -9.39
CA LEU A 190 -10.32 -2.84 -8.54
C LEU A 190 -10.65 -3.05 -7.06
N TYR A 191 -11.75 -2.50 -6.55
CA TYR A 191 -12.14 -2.62 -5.13
C TYR A 191 -12.38 -4.07 -4.75
N VAL A 192 -13.17 -4.79 -5.55
CA VAL A 192 -13.47 -6.20 -5.32
C VAL A 192 -12.21 -7.04 -5.41
N SER A 193 -11.35 -6.79 -6.40
CA SER A 193 -10.09 -7.53 -6.56
C SER A 193 -9.16 -7.32 -5.38
N ILE A 194 -8.99 -6.07 -4.92
CA ILE A 194 -8.17 -5.76 -3.73
C ILE A 194 -8.72 -6.48 -2.51
N PHE A 195 -10.03 -6.40 -2.27
CA PHE A 195 -10.65 -7.06 -1.13
C PHE A 195 -10.45 -8.59 -1.16
N VAL A 196 -10.60 -9.21 -2.34
CA VAL A 196 -10.36 -10.65 -2.52
C VAL A 196 -8.90 -11.01 -2.22
N PHE A 197 -7.94 -10.28 -2.78
CA PHE A 197 -6.52 -10.55 -2.53
C PHE A 197 -6.11 -10.27 -1.08
N ASP A 198 -6.65 -9.24 -0.44
CA ASP A 198 -6.40 -8.97 0.97
C ASP A 198 -6.99 -10.05 1.88
N MET A 199 -8.16 -10.59 1.53
CA MET A 199 -8.74 -11.74 2.22
C MET A 199 -7.88 -13.00 2.04
N VAL A 200 -7.42 -13.28 0.82
CA VAL A 200 -6.51 -14.40 0.55
C VAL A 200 -5.21 -14.24 1.34
N TYR A 201 -4.63 -13.05 1.34
CA TYR A 201 -3.44 -12.72 2.11
C TYR A 201 -3.64 -12.96 3.62
N LEU A 202 -4.74 -12.44 4.17
CA LEU A 202 -5.11 -12.61 5.58
C LEU A 202 -5.22 -14.10 5.95
N LEU A 203 -5.94 -14.89 5.14
CA LEU A 203 -6.15 -16.32 5.39
C LEU A 203 -4.85 -17.11 5.30
N LEU A 204 -4.05 -16.88 4.25
CA LEU A 204 -2.74 -17.55 4.10
C LEU A 204 -1.82 -17.23 5.27
N LEU A 205 -1.78 -15.97 5.72
CA LEU A 205 -0.97 -15.55 6.85
C LEU A 205 -1.47 -16.18 8.16
N TYR A 206 -2.79 -16.23 8.36
CA TYR A 206 -3.41 -16.89 9.52
C TYR A 206 -2.97 -18.35 9.61
N PHE A 207 -3.15 -19.12 8.53
CA PHE A 207 -2.76 -20.54 8.50
C PHE A 207 -1.26 -20.72 8.67
N LYS A 208 -0.44 -19.85 8.06
CA LYS A 208 1.02 -19.91 8.19
C LYS A 208 1.49 -19.66 9.63
N ILE A 209 0.86 -18.73 10.36
CA ILE A 209 1.20 -18.46 11.77
C ILE A 209 0.72 -19.62 12.67
N ARG A 210 -0.49 -20.14 12.43
CA ARG A 210 -1.02 -21.31 13.15
C ARG A 210 -0.13 -22.55 12.97
N ALA A 211 0.32 -22.81 11.75
CA ALA A 211 1.21 -23.93 11.45
C ALA A 211 2.58 -23.81 12.15
N ALA A 212 3.00 -22.59 12.51
CA ALA A 212 4.20 -22.35 13.31
C ALA A 212 3.98 -22.53 14.84
N GLY A 213 2.79 -22.93 15.28
CA GLY A 213 2.46 -23.12 16.71
C GLY A 213 2.27 -21.81 17.48
N ILE A 214 2.17 -20.68 16.80
CA ILE A 214 2.05 -19.36 17.43
C ILE A 214 0.59 -18.90 17.35
N SER A 215 0.10 -18.21 18.40
CA SER A 215 -1.20 -17.52 18.32
C SER A 215 -1.14 -16.43 17.24
N PRO A 216 -2.07 -16.41 16.26
CA PRO A 216 -2.06 -15.40 15.19
C PRO A 216 -2.17 -13.96 15.68
N TRP A 217 -2.69 -13.77 16.89
CA TRP A 217 -2.87 -12.48 17.55
C TRP A 217 -1.69 -12.07 18.44
N ALA A 218 -0.70 -12.93 18.64
CA ALA A 218 0.46 -12.61 19.48
C ALA A 218 1.48 -11.68 18.81
N ARG A 219 1.29 -11.37 17.52
CA ARG A 219 2.28 -10.69 16.68
C ARG A 219 1.80 -9.28 16.30
N VAL A 220 1.92 -8.33 17.22
CA VAL A 220 1.72 -6.89 16.93
C VAL A 220 2.94 -6.31 16.23
#